data_AF-A0A820MY35-F1
#
_entry.id   AF-A0A820MY35-F1
#
_cell.length_a   1.000
_cell.length_b   1.000
_cell.length_c   1.000
_cell.angle_alpha   90.00
_cell.angle_beta   90.00
_cell.angle_gamma   90.00
#
_symmetry.space_group_name_H-M   'P 1'
#
loop_
_entity.id
_entity.type
_entity.pdbx_description
1 polymer ?
#
loop_
_entity_poly.entity_id
_entity_poly.type
_entity_poly.pdbx_seq_one_letter_code
_entity_poly.pdbx_strand_id
1 'polypeptide(L)'
;NVIWIKPLLERPRDQQAQNIRRVLILPTTLFECQNEFKRASEILDEVNKTNELRQLIAHCSTSQKFSYAVLCWFIQYYCRFIEPNTKVDDPFVQDIGRNLSKDIIYSFTQLGHRFLVSLCSNFSENSYFRLHPAMPLTEIHKRLVALNIVAFFISLKSLPDITYLGNILFTNRRQMPNNYGAHLSTVCLPGMTNSDPVITQMIDVRTQIQDRLNRGVIHAGGKYIFQCSRDCPWMFYFQDCGVPNDRNTCSLCKKPIGAERHNVLIQRDPPQIQMSIDEGFRVINQYIDRYNMTARLGYHNVNTHEMSNIGEKPDHL
;
A
#
# COMPACT_ATOMS: atom_id res chain seq x y z
N ASN A 1 -11.49 8.80 25.96
CA ASN A 1 -12.14 8.17 24.79
C ASN A 1 -11.80 6.68 24.52
N VAL A 2 -10.90 6.02 25.25
CA VAL A 2 -10.60 4.56 25.05
C VAL A 2 -11.20 3.67 26.17
N ILE A 3 -11.97 4.26 27.09
CA ILE A 3 -12.51 3.58 28.29
C ILE A 3 -13.40 2.39 27.92
N TRP A 4 -14.06 2.45 26.76
CA TRP A 4 -14.96 1.39 26.28
C TRP A 4 -14.26 0.07 25.92
N ILE A 5 -12.94 0.10 25.67
CA ILE A 5 -12.16 -1.08 25.31
C ILE A 5 -11.81 -1.91 26.55
N LYS A 6 -11.62 -1.27 27.72
CA LYS A 6 -11.23 -1.93 28.96
C LYS A 6 -12.17 -3.10 29.33
N PRO A 7 -13.50 -2.93 29.37
CA PRO A 7 -14.42 -4.04 29.66
C PRO A 7 -14.31 -5.20 28.66
N LEU A 8 -13.94 -4.95 27.40
CA LEU A 8 -13.81 -6.00 26.37
C LEU A 8 -12.48 -6.76 26.48
N LEU A 9 -11.44 -6.09 26.97
CA LEU A 9 -10.15 -6.71 27.29
C LEU A 9 -10.20 -7.49 28.62
N GLU A 10 -10.98 -7.00 29.57
CA GLU A 10 -11.12 -7.51 30.95
C GLU A 10 -12.23 -8.55 31.12
N ARG A 11 -12.99 -8.87 30.05
CA ARG A 11 -13.99 -9.94 30.05
C ARG A 11 -13.39 -11.27 30.55
N PRO A 12 -14.18 -12.11 31.26
CA PRO A 12 -13.71 -13.39 31.76
C PRO A 12 -13.41 -14.32 30.60
N ARG A 13 -12.15 -14.33 30.20
CA ARG A 13 -11.51 -15.41 29.44
C ARG A 13 -10.54 -16.10 30.39
N ASP A 14 -10.01 -17.23 30.00
CA ASP A 14 -8.96 -17.92 30.74
C ASP A 14 -7.87 -16.93 31.20
N GLN A 15 -7.38 -17.12 32.42
CA GLN A 15 -6.47 -16.19 33.11
C GLN A 15 -5.16 -15.95 32.31
N GLN A 16 -4.83 -16.85 31.39
CA GLN A 16 -3.67 -16.80 30.51
C GLN A 16 -3.90 -15.85 29.33
N ALA A 17 -5.03 -15.95 28.63
CA ALA A 17 -5.41 -14.98 27.59
C ALA A 17 -5.47 -13.53 28.13
N GLN A 18 -5.86 -13.33 29.39
CA GLN A 18 -5.82 -12.02 30.04
C GLN A 18 -4.39 -11.49 30.24
N ASN A 19 -3.43 -12.36 30.57
CA ASN A 19 -2.03 -11.97 30.76
C ASN A 19 -1.36 -11.56 29.45
N ILE A 20 -1.64 -12.26 28.35
CA ILE A 20 -1.12 -11.87 27.02
C ILE A 20 -1.64 -10.50 26.59
N ARG A 21 -2.93 -10.24 26.80
CA ARG A 21 -3.55 -8.95 26.43
C ARG A 21 -3.02 -7.77 27.24
N ARG A 22 -2.43 -8.00 28.41
CA ARG A 22 -1.76 -6.94 29.20
C ARG A 22 -0.42 -6.51 28.60
N VAL A 23 0.21 -7.37 27.80
CA VAL A 23 1.57 -7.13 27.25
C VAL A 23 1.51 -6.77 25.76
N LEU A 24 0.44 -7.12 25.06
CA LEU A 24 0.24 -6.82 23.64
C LEU A 24 -0.57 -5.55 23.39
N ILE A 25 -0.17 -4.82 22.36
CA ILE A 25 -1.00 -3.80 21.72
C ILE A 25 -1.89 -4.53 20.70
N LEU A 26 -3.13 -4.82 21.10
CA LEU A 26 -4.09 -5.48 20.23
C LEU A 26 -4.62 -4.50 19.17
N PRO A 27 -4.84 -4.96 17.92
CA PRO A 27 -5.55 -4.17 16.95
C PRO A 27 -6.98 -3.92 17.44
N THR A 28 -7.31 -2.65 17.59
CA THR A 28 -8.64 -2.16 17.95
C THR A 28 -9.34 -1.66 16.71
N THR A 29 -10.67 -1.77 16.68
CA THR A 29 -11.45 -1.13 15.62
C THR A 29 -11.28 0.39 15.66
N LEU A 30 -11.58 1.05 14.53
CA LEU A 30 -11.70 2.51 14.50
C LEU A 30 -12.76 2.94 15.51
N PHE A 31 -12.57 4.09 16.16
CA PHE A 31 -13.46 4.58 17.21
C PHE A 31 -14.95 4.58 16.78
N GLU A 32 -15.19 4.91 15.53
CA GLU A 32 -16.51 4.94 14.90
C GLU A 32 -17.12 3.56 14.57
N CYS A 33 -16.42 2.47 14.86
CA CYS A 33 -16.88 1.07 14.78
C CYS A 33 -17.05 0.43 16.18
N GLN A 34 -17.07 1.24 17.24
CA GLN A 34 -17.13 0.76 18.63
C GLN A 34 -18.38 -0.09 18.89
N ASN A 35 -19.55 0.36 18.43
CA ASN A 35 -20.83 -0.31 18.71
C ASN A 35 -20.91 -1.65 17.98
N GLU A 36 -20.44 -1.69 16.74
CA GLU A 36 -20.32 -2.88 15.92
C GLU A 36 -19.38 -3.89 16.57
N PHE A 37 -18.25 -3.43 17.11
CA PHE A 37 -17.30 -4.32 17.80
C PHE A 37 -17.85 -4.89 19.09
N LYS A 38 -18.56 -4.08 19.90
CA LYS A 38 -19.24 -4.58 21.10
C LYS A 38 -20.25 -5.67 20.75
N ARG A 39 -21.13 -5.40 19.77
CA ARG A 39 -22.16 -6.35 19.30
C ARG A 39 -21.54 -7.63 18.73
N ALA A 40 -20.49 -7.51 17.91
CA ALA A 40 -19.78 -8.66 17.37
C ALA A 40 -19.13 -9.50 18.49
N SER A 41 -18.52 -8.83 19.48
CA SER A 41 -17.88 -9.51 20.62
C SER A 41 -18.89 -10.21 21.51
N GLU A 42 -20.04 -9.60 21.81
CA GLU A 42 -21.13 -10.25 22.57
C GLU A 42 -21.57 -11.56 21.93
N ILE A 43 -21.77 -11.55 20.61
CA ILE A 43 -22.16 -12.78 19.89
C ILE A 43 -20.99 -13.77 19.90
N LEU A 44 -19.80 -13.36 19.44
CA LEU A 44 -18.65 -14.27 19.24
C LEU A 44 -18.05 -14.82 20.54
N ASP A 45 -18.18 -14.10 21.66
CA ASP A 45 -17.71 -14.58 22.98
C ASP A 45 -18.69 -15.60 23.61
N GLU A 46 -19.97 -15.58 23.22
CA GLU A 46 -21.03 -16.45 23.76
C GLU A 46 -21.42 -17.59 22.80
N VAL A 47 -20.82 -17.67 21.60
CA VAL A 47 -21.22 -18.64 20.58
C VAL A 47 -20.86 -20.08 21.00
N ASN A 48 -21.91 -20.83 21.29
CA ASN A 48 -21.98 -22.30 21.12
C ASN A 48 -22.94 -22.71 19.99
N LYS A 49 -23.41 -21.76 19.16
CA LYS A 49 -24.49 -21.97 18.18
C LYS A 49 -24.12 -21.45 16.79
N THR A 50 -23.89 -22.36 15.86
CA THR A 50 -23.55 -22.09 14.44
C THR A 50 -24.57 -21.17 13.72
N ASN A 51 -25.85 -21.18 14.14
CA ASN A 51 -26.89 -20.32 13.55
C ASN A 51 -26.69 -18.82 13.86
N GLU A 52 -26.27 -18.47 15.07
CA GLU A 52 -26.01 -17.08 15.46
C GLU A 52 -24.77 -16.56 14.73
N LEU A 53 -23.75 -17.42 14.59
CA LEU A 53 -22.57 -17.13 13.78
C LEU A 53 -22.92 -16.90 12.30
N ARG A 54 -23.82 -17.71 11.73
CA ARG A 54 -24.31 -17.49 10.35
C ARG A 54 -24.97 -16.12 10.19
N GLN A 55 -25.84 -15.73 11.11
CA GLN A 55 -26.52 -14.43 11.06
C GLN A 55 -25.53 -13.27 11.17
N LEU A 56 -24.53 -13.41 12.05
CA LEU A 56 -23.45 -12.45 12.18
C LEU A 56 -22.66 -12.30 10.87
N ILE A 57 -22.25 -13.41 10.24
CA ILE A 57 -21.53 -13.38 8.97
C ILE A 57 -22.36 -12.77 7.85
N ALA A 58 -23.65 -13.09 7.76
CA ALA A 58 -24.53 -12.50 6.74
C ALA A 58 -24.59 -10.97 6.84
N HIS A 59 -24.60 -10.41 8.06
CA HIS A 59 -24.61 -8.97 8.28
C HIS A 59 -23.33 -8.26 7.82
N CYS A 60 -22.20 -8.98 7.75
CA CYS A 60 -20.95 -8.43 7.24
C CYS A 60 -21.02 -8.08 5.75
N SER A 61 -21.95 -8.67 4.97
CA SER A 61 -22.08 -8.37 3.53
C SER A 61 -22.60 -6.96 3.23
N THR A 62 -23.25 -6.30 4.20
CA THR A 62 -23.94 -5.03 3.99
C THR A 62 -23.36 -3.85 4.78
N SER A 63 -22.39 -4.09 5.67
CA SER A 63 -21.77 -3.04 6.48
C SER A 63 -20.27 -3.24 6.58
N GLN A 64 -19.50 -2.28 6.04
CA GLN A 64 -18.05 -2.26 6.14
C GLN A 64 -17.57 -2.15 7.60
N LYS A 65 -18.24 -1.33 8.41
CA LYS A 65 -17.90 -1.16 9.83
C LYS A 65 -18.08 -2.45 10.62
N PHE A 66 -19.19 -3.15 10.38
CA PHE A 66 -19.47 -4.42 11.03
C PHE A 66 -18.54 -5.53 10.54
N SER A 67 -18.31 -5.61 9.23
CA SER A 67 -17.36 -6.51 8.58
C SER A 67 -15.95 -6.35 9.18
N TYR A 68 -15.47 -5.11 9.30
CA TYR A 68 -14.17 -4.81 9.91
C TYR A 68 -14.14 -5.21 11.39
N ALA A 69 -15.20 -4.91 12.15
CA ALA A 69 -15.29 -5.25 13.56
C ALA A 69 -15.20 -6.77 13.81
N VAL A 70 -15.91 -7.57 13.01
CA VAL A 70 -15.85 -9.03 13.07
C VAL A 70 -14.43 -9.53 12.76
N LEU A 71 -13.80 -9.03 11.69
CA LEU A 71 -12.44 -9.42 11.32
C LEU A 71 -11.41 -9.04 12.42
N CYS A 72 -11.55 -7.87 13.04
CA CYS A 72 -10.71 -7.48 14.18
C CYS A 72 -10.88 -8.43 15.36
N TRP A 73 -12.10 -8.90 15.65
CA TRP A 73 -12.32 -9.87 16.72
C TRP A 73 -11.57 -11.17 16.45
N PHE A 74 -11.59 -11.68 15.20
CA PHE A 74 -10.82 -12.87 14.83
C PHE A 74 -9.30 -12.66 14.97
N ILE A 75 -8.78 -11.47 14.68
CA ILE A 75 -7.36 -11.15 14.92
C ILE A 75 -7.04 -11.14 16.42
N GLN A 76 -7.94 -10.62 17.26
CA GLN A 76 -7.75 -10.67 18.71
C GLN A 76 -7.85 -12.09 19.27
N TYR A 77 -8.74 -12.92 18.71
CA TYR A 77 -8.83 -14.35 19.02
C TYR A 77 -7.56 -15.09 18.61
N TYR A 78 -7.00 -14.74 17.44
CA TYR A 78 -5.77 -15.33 16.91
C TYR A 78 -4.54 -15.19 17.84
N CYS A 79 -4.49 -14.13 18.65
CA CYS A 79 -3.38 -13.87 19.57
C CYS A 79 -3.16 -14.99 20.61
N ARG A 80 -4.15 -15.88 20.83
CA ARG A 80 -3.99 -17.06 21.70
C ARG A 80 -2.82 -17.96 21.32
N PHE A 81 -2.43 -18.01 20.04
CA PHE A 81 -1.34 -18.87 19.56
C PHE A 81 0.07 -18.38 19.91
N ILE A 82 0.16 -17.27 20.64
CA ILE A 82 1.41 -16.84 21.29
C ILE A 82 1.65 -17.68 22.54
N GLU A 83 0.63 -18.36 23.09
CA GLU A 83 0.83 -19.24 24.24
C GLU A 83 1.47 -20.57 23.84
N PRO A 84 2.38 -21.09 24.67
CA PRO A 84 2.87 -22.44 24.48
C PRO A 84 1.72 -23.44 24.67
N ASN A 85 1.68 -24.44 23.80
CA ASN A 85 0.72 -25.56 23.82
C ASN A 85 -0.76 -25.20 23.57
N THR A 86 -1.06 -24.02 23.01
CA THR A 86 -2.42 -23.70 22.56
C THR A 86 -2.90 -24.71 21.52
N LYS A 87 -4.03 -25.36 21.79
CA LYS A 87 -4.67 -26.26 20.83
C LYS A 87 -5.58 -25.48 19.89
N VAL A 88 -5.69 -25.99 18.67
CA VAL A 88 -6.69 -25.51 17.71
C VAL A 88 -8.07 -25.91 18.24
N ASP A 89 -9.01 -24.98 18.16
CA ASP A 89 -10.42 -25.22 18.44
C ASP A 89 -11.04 -25.88 17.21
N ASP A 90 -10.91 -27.20 17.11
CA ASP A 90 -11.33 -27.97 15.94
C ASP A 90 -12.82 -27.78 15.59
N PRO A 91 -13.77 -27.77 16.56
CA PRO A 91 -15.17 -27.45 16.27
C PRO A 91 -15.34 -26.05 15.65
N PHE A 92 -14.70 -25.02 16.21
CA PHE A 92 -14.80 -23.67 15.68
C PHE A 92 -14.17 -23.53 14.29
N VAL A 93 -13.02 -24.19 14.06
CA VAL A 93 -12.39 -24.27 12.74
C VAL A 93 -13.27 -25.03 11.75
N GLN A 94 -13.98 -26.08 12.17
CA GLN A 94 -14.91 -26.79 11.31
C GLN A 94 -16.10 -25.89 10.92
N ASP A 95 -16.61 -25.11 11.86
CA ASP A 95 -17.70 -24.16 11.60
C ASP A 95 -17.30 -23.10 10.57
N ILE A 96 -16.16 -22.43 10.79
CA ILE A 96 -15.64 -21.39 9.88
C ILE A 96 -15.14 -22.00 8.54
N GLY A 97 -14.48 -23.15 8.60
CA GLY A 97 -13.82 -23.78 7.47
C GLY A 97 -14.77 -24.50 6.52
N ARG A 98 -15.83 -25.13 7.05
CA ARG A 98 -16.74 -25.98 6.28
C ARG A 98 -18.19 -25.53 6.39
N ASN A 99 -18.75 -25.47 7.60
CA ASN A 99 -20.20 -25.32 7.79
C ASN A 99 -20.72 -23.96 7.33
N LEU A 100 -19.91 -22.90 7.47
CA LEU A 100 -20.23 -21.52 7.07
C LEU A 100 -19.46 -21.04 5.85
N SER A 101 -18.73 -21.93 5.17
CA SER A 101 -17.86 -21.58 4.04
C SER A 101 -18.58 -20.76 2.97
N LYS A 102 -19.80 -21.16 2.59
CA LYS A 102 -20.61 -20.44 1.59
C LYS A 102 -20.98 -19.03 2.04
N ASP A 103 -21.44 -18.87 3.27
CA ASP A 103 -21.86 -17.59 3.84
C ASP A 103 -20.67 -16.62 3.97
N ILE A 104 -19.51 -17.16 4.36
CA ILE A 104 -18.26 -16.41 4.48
C ILE A 104 -17.73 -16.02 3.10
N ILE A 105 -17.72 -16.92 2.12
CA ILE A 105 -17.26 -16.62 0.76
C ILE A 105 -18.16 -15.57 0.12
N TYR A 106 -19.47 -15.63 0.35
CA TYR A 106 -20.40 -14.60 -0.11
C TYR A 106 -20.02 -13.22 0.46
N SER A 107 -19.80 -13.15 1.77
CA SER A 107 -19.56 -11.88 2.49
C SER A 107 -18.15 -11.33 2.26
N PHE A 108 -17.13 -12.19 2.17
CA PHE A 108 -15.72 -11.80 2.21
C PHE A 108 -14.86 -12.34 1.06
N THR A 109 -15.45 -13.06 0.09
CA THR A 109 -14.75 -13.84 -0.96
C THR A 109 -13.94 -15.02 -0.42
N GLN A 110 -13.35 -15.78 -1.34
CA GLN A 110 -12.41 -16.86 -1.01
C GLN A 110 -11.19 -16.34 -0.22
N LEU A 111 -10.78 -15.09 -0.44
CA LEU A 111 -9.67 -14.47 0.29
C LEU A 111 -10.02 -14.34 1.78
N GLY A 112 -11.18 -13.76 2.10
CA GLY A 112 -11.62 -13.60 3.48
C GLY A 112 -11.92 -14.93 4.16
N HIS A 113 -12.45 -15.91 3.43
CA HIS A 113 -12.60 -17.28 3.96
C HIS A 113 -11.26 -17.88 4.39
N ARG A 114 -10.24 -17.84 3.52
CA ARG A 114 -8.89 -18.32 3.85
C ARG A 114 -8.27 -17.54 5.02
N PHE A 115 -8.49 -16.23 5.06
CA PHE A 115 -8.03 -15.37 6.14
C PHE A 115 -8.61 -15.80 7.49
N LEU A 116 -9.95 -15.94 7.60
CA LEU A 116 -10.63 -16.37 8.82
C LEU A 116 -10.21 -17.77 9.27
N VAL A 117 -10.12 -18.73 8.35
CA VAL A 117 -9.66 -20.08 8.65
C VAL A 117 -8.23 -20.03 9.22
N SER A 118 -7.33 -19.26 8.61
CA SER A 118 -5.93 -19.15 9.06
C SER A 118 -5.79 -18.50 10.43
N LEU A 119 -6.65 -17.53 10.76
CA LEU A 119 -6.73 -16.94 12.10
C LEU A 119 -7.25 -17.95 13.14
N CYS A 120 -8.11 -18.89 12.75
CA CYS A 120 -8.63 -19.90 13.67
C CYS A 120 -7.66 -21.08 13.91
N SER A 121 -6.85 -21.43 12.90
CA SER A 121 -5.99 -22.63 12.91
C SER A 121 -4.49 -22.37 13.09
N ASN A 122 -4.08 -21.10 13.23
CA ASN A 122 -2.69 -20.65 13.18
C ASN A 122 -2.03 -20.95 11.83
N PHE A 123 -1.86 -19.91 11.02
CA PHE A 123 -1.24 -19.93 9.69
C PHE A 123 -0.13 -20.99 9.51
N SER A 124 0.00 -21.51 8.29
CA SER A 124 0.99 -22.53 7.96
C SER A 124 2.42 -22.15 8.36
N GLU A 125 3.27 -23.15 8.56
CA GLU A 125 4.66 -22.98 9.03
C GLU A 125 5.49 -22.01 8.21
N ASN A 126 5.25 -21.95 6.90
CA ASN A 126 5.97 -21.08 5.98
C ASN A 126 5.34 -19.68 5.86
N SER A 127 4.27 -19.39 6.60
CA SER A 127 3.59 -18.10 6.53
C SER A 127 4.28 -17.06 7.40
N TYR A 128 4.49 -15.87 6.85
CA TYR A 128 4.89 -14.69 7.63
C TYR A 128 3.98 -14.43 8.84
N PHE A 129 2.69 -14.77 8.74
CA PHE A 129 1.71 -14.48 9.78
C PHE A 129 1.68 -15.48 10.92
N ARG A 130 2.32 -16.65 10.81
CA ARG A 130 2.29 -17.66 11.87
C ARG A 130 2.84 -17.11 13.17
N LEU A 131 2.14 -17.37 14.28
CA LEU A 131 2.58 -16.99 15.61
C LEU A 131 3.25 -18.17 16.30
N HIS A 132 4.32 -17.86 17.03
CA HIS A 132 5.09 -18.79 17.82
C HIS A 132 5.31 -18.23 19.24
N PRO A 133 5.32 -19.06 20.28
CA PRO A 133 5.47 -18.58 21.66
C PRO A 133 6.80 -17.87 21.95
N ALA A 134 7.88 -18.29 21.28
CA ALA A 134 9.21 -17.69 21.47
C ALA A 134 9.43 -16.41 20.63
N MET A 135 8.39 -15.87 20.00
CA MET A 135 8.52 -14.74 19.09
C MET A 135 8.70 -13.41 19.85
N PRO A 136 9.62 -12.53 19.42
CA PRO A 136 9.73 -11.20 19.98
C PRO A 136 8.42 -10.41 19.83
N LEU A 137 8.02 -9.68 20.87
CA LEU A 137 6.81 -8.85 20.88
C LEU A 137 6.75 -7.85 19.71
N THR A 138 7.90 -7.29 19.34
CA THR A 138 8.00 -6.36 18.20
C THR A 138 7.60 -7.02 16.87
N GLU A 139 7.98 -8.28 16.65
CA GLU A 139 7.60 -9.04 15.46
C GLU A 139 6.12 -9.44 15.48
N ILE A 140 5.60 -9.80 16.66
CA ILE A 140 4.16 -10.06 16.85
C ILE A 140 3.36 -8.81 16.48
N HIS A 141 3.71 -7.64 17.03
CA HIS A 141 3.00 -6.39 16.75
C HIS A 141 3.03 -6.03 15.26
N LYS A 142 4.16 -6.18 14.56
CA LYS A 142 4.24 -5.94 13.10
C LYS A 142 3.25 -6.82 12.33
N ARG A 143 3.16 -8.10 12.69
CA ARG A 143 2.22 -9.05 12.06
C ARG A 143 0.77 -8.67 12.36
N LEU A 144 0.46 -8.31 13.60
CA LEU A 144 -0.89 -7.88 13.98
C LEU A 144 -1.31 -6.59 13.25
N VAL A 145 -0.41 -5.63 13.07
CA VAL A 145 -0.66 -4.43 12.26
C VAL A 145 -0.95 -4.81 10.80
N ALA A 146 -0.12 -5.67 10.21
CA ALA A 146 -0.34 -6.13 8.84
C ALA A 146 -1.67 -6.89 8.68
N LEU A 147 -2.02 -7.76 9.63
CA LEU A 147 -3.33 -8.44 9.66
C LEU A 147 -4.49 -7.44 9.77
N ASN A 148 -4.34 -6.38 10.56
CA ASN A 148 -5.36 -5.34 10.73
C ASN A 148 -5.57 -4.54 9.43
N ILE A 149 -4.50 -4.21 8.71
CA ILE A 149 -4.56 -3.58 7.39
C ILE A 149 -5.28 -4.50 6.40
N VAL A 150 -4.96 -5.79 6.38
CA VAL A 150 -5.63 -6.79 5.53
C VAL A 150 -7.11 -6.89 5.87
N ALA A 151 -7.47 -6.94 7.17
CA ALA A 151 -8.86 -6.95 7.61
C ALA A 151 -9.63 -5.71 7.16
N PHE A 152 -9.00 -4.53 7.26
CA PHE A 152 -9.58 -3.30 6.74
C PHE A 152 -9.83 -3.41 5.24
N PHE A 153 -8.85 -3.81 4.42
CA PHE A 153 -9.05 -3.95 2.98
C PHE A 153 -10.11 -4.99 2.62
N ILE A 154 -10.17 -6.13 3.31
CA ILE A 154 -11.24 -7.12 3.11
C ILE A 154 -12.61 -6.51 3.41
N SER A 155 -12.73 -5.70 4.47
CA SER A 155 -14.00 -5.10 4.88
C SER A 155 -14.57 -4.12 3.84
N LEU A 156 -13.72 -3.50 3.02
CA LEU A 156 -14.15 -2.55 1.98
C LEU A 156 -15.02 -3.21 0.90
N LYS A 157 -15.03 -4.55 0.81
CA LYS A 157 -15.96 -5.29 -0.06
C LYS A 157 -17.43 -4.98 0.24
N SER A 158 -17.76 -4.74 1.51
CA SER A 158 -19.13 -4.53 1.99
C SER A 158 -19.66 -3.13 1.66
N LEU A 159 -18.85 -2.26 1.06
CA LEU A 159 -19.30 -0.97 0.57
C LEU A 159 -20.15 -1.13 -0.70
N PRO A 160 -21.11 -0.21 -0.92
CA PRO A 160 -21.90 -0.21 -2.15
C PRO A 160 -21.02 -0.01 -3.37
N ASP A 161 -20.06 0.91 -3.28
CA ASP A 161 -19.10 1.26 -4.32
C ASP A 161 -17.68 0.88 -3.92
N ILE A 162 -16.88 0.47 -4.91
CA ILE A 162 -15.49 0.14 -4.70
C ILE A 162 -14.69 1.42 -4.46
N THR A 163 -14.01 1.50 -3.31
CA THR A 163 -13.09 2.59 -3.03
C THR A 163 -11.72 2.31 -3.61
N TYR A 164 -10.88 3.33 -3.72
CA TYR A 164 -9.50 3.18 -4.15
C TYR A 164 -8.74 2.11 -3.32
N LEU A 165 -8.88 2.11 -1.99
CA LEU A 165 -8.27 1.10 -1.12
C LEU A 165 -8.93 -0.28 -1.28
N GLY A 166 -10.24 -0.33 -1.55
CA GLY A 166 -10.92 -1.58 -1.85
C GLY A 166 -10.41 -2.20 -3.15
N ASN A 167 -10.05 -1.35 -4.11
CA ASN A 167 -9.50 -1.76 -5.40
C ASN A 167 -8.08 -2.36 -5.28
N ILE A 168 -7.45 -2.36 -4.09
CA ILE A 168 -6.18 -3.08 -3.88
C ILE A 168 -6.43 -4.60 -3.84
N LEU A 169 -7.50 -5.04 -3.17
CA LEU A 169 -7.82 -6.47 -3.02
C LEU A 169 -8.90 -6.96 -3.97
N PHE A 170 -9.75 -6.07 -4.48
CA PHE A 170 -10.88 -6.43 -5.31
C PHE A 170 -10.85 -5.65 -6.61
N THR A 171 -11.49 -6.19 -7.65
CA THR A 171 -11.74 -5.47 -8.90
C THR A 171 -12.87 -4.47 -8.71
N ASN A 172 -13.12 -3.63 -9.73
CA ASN A 172 -14.25 -2.72 -9.76
C ASN A 172 -15.63 -3.43 -9.61
N ARG A 173 -15.68 -4.75 -9.82
CA ARG A 173 -16.87 -5.59 -9.61
C ARG A 173 -16.93 -6.25 -8.23
N ARG A 174 -16.05 -5.86 -7.29
CA ARG A 174 -15.94 -6.42 -5.93
C ARG A 174 -15.61 -7.92 -5.90
N GLN A 175 -14.91 -8.38 -6.93
CA GLN A 175 -14.44 -9.76 -7.08
C GLN A 175 -12.93 -9.84 -6.86
N MET A 176 -12.44 -11.01 -6.45
CA MET A 176 -10.99 -11.23 -6.43
C MET A 176 -10.44 -11.16 -7.86
N PRO A 177 -9.31 -10.49 -8.08
CA PRO A 177 -8.60 -10.57 -9.34
C PRO A 177 -8.10 -12.00 -9.60
N ASN A 178 -8.10 -12.40 -10.87
CA ASN A 178 -7.54 -13.70 -11.29
C ASN A 178 -6.01 -13.74 -11.13
N ASN A 179 -5.35 -12.59 -11.26
CA ASN A 179 -3.92 -12.43 -11.06
C ASN A 179 -3.65 -11.13 -10.29
N TYR A 180 -3.23 -11.26 -9.03
CA TYR A 180 -2.94 -10.10 -8.19
C TYR A 180 -1.72 -9.30 -8.65
N GLY A 181 -0.72 -9.92 -9.29
CA GLY A 181 0.45 -9.19 -9.80
C GLY A 181 0.07 -8.22 -10.92
N ALA A 182 -0.70 -8.71 -11.90
CA ALA A 182 -1.22 -7.88 -12.99
C ALA A 182 -2.29 -6.88 -12.52
N HIS A 183 -3.08 -7.23 -11.51
CA HIS A 183 -4.05 -6.30 -10.93
C HIS A 183 -3.35 -5.16 -10.22
N LEU A 184 -2.43 -5.47 -9.30
CA LEU A 184 -1.70 -4.46 -8.56
C LEU A 184 -0.86 -3.58 -9.49
N SER A 185 -0.39 -4.05 -10.64
CA SER A 185 0.29 -3.20 -11.64
C SER A 185 -0.59 -2.15 -12.30
N THR A 186 -1.92 -2.31 -12.24
CA THR A 186 -2.90 -1.33 -12.75
C THR A 186 -3.42 -0.38 -11.67
N VAL A 187 -3.11 -0.65 -10.40
CA VAL A 187 -3.49 0.18 -9.25
C VAL A 187 -2.28 1.03 -8.86
N CYS A 188 -2.39 2.35 -9.01
CA CYS A 188 -1.41 3.27 -8.40
C CYS A 188 -1.38 3.00 -6.89
N LEU A 189 -0.22 2.89 -6.21
CA LEU A 189 -0.10 2.64 -4.76
C LEU A 189 0.69 3.78 -4.09
N PRO A 190 0.06 4.94 -3.81
CA PRO A 190 0.74 6.11 -3.29
C PRO A 190 1.36 5.81 -1.92
N GLY A 191 2.59 6.27 -1.71
CA GLY A 191 3.37 6.01 -0.49
C GLY A 191 4.01 4.63 -0.39
N MET A 192 3.75 3.72 -1.34
CA MET A 192 4.46 2.44 -1.48
C MET A 192 5.55 2.46 -2.54
N THR A 193 5.79 3.60 -3.17
CA THR A 193 6.91 3.79 -4.09
C THR A 193 8.20 4.04 -3.31
N ASN A 194 9.22 3.24 -3.58
CA ASN A 194 10.57 3.78 -3.62
C ASN A 194 10.61 4.70 -4.84
N SER A 195 10.18 5.96 -4.69
CA SER A 195 10.34 6.95 -5.75
C SER A 195 11.83 7.23 -5.87
N ASP A 196 12.48 6.71 -6.91
CA ASP A 196 13.82 7.18 -7.27
C ASP A 196 13.66 8.65 -7.70
N PRO A 197 14.16 9.62 -6.92
CA PRO A 197 13.99 11.04 -7.23
C PRO A 197 14.60 11.40 -8.59
N VAL A 198 15.60 10.65 -9.04
CA VAL A 198 16.22 10.81 -10.36
C VAL A 198 15.21 10.51 -11.47
N ILE A 199 14.38 9.49 -11.30
CA ILE A 199 13.43 9.05 -12.33
C ILE A 199 12.25 9.98 -12.44
N THR A 200 11.69 10.38 -11.31
CA THR A 200 10.61 11.36 -11.30
C THR A 200 11.08 12.62 -12.03
N GLN A 201 12.27 13.12 -11.67
CA GLN A 201 12.86 14.28 -12.33
C GLN A 201 13.09 14.06 -13.84
N MET A 202 13.63 12.91 -14.25
CA MET A 202 13.87 12.60 -15.66
C MET A 202 12.58 12.54 -16.48
N ILE A 203 11.51 11.96 -15.91
CA ILE A 203 10.18 11.95 -16.52
C ILE A 203 9.66 13.38 -16.68
N ASP A 204 9.79 14.21 -15.64
CA ASP A 204 9.33 15.60 -15.68
C ASP A 204 10.08 16.41 -16.74
N VAL A 205 11.41 16.29 -16.81
CA VAL A 205 12.23 16.96 -17.84
C VAL A 205 11.84 16.49 -19.23
N ARG A 206 11.68 15.18 -19.44
CA ARG A 206 11.25 14.63 -20.74
C ARG A 206 9.89 15.17 -21.16
N THR A 207 8.90 15.10 -20.27
CA THR A 207 7.53 15.56 -20.55
C THR A 207 7.49 17.05 -20.83
N GLN A 208 8.21 17.86 -20.04
CA GLN A 208 8.29 19.30 -20.23
C GLN A 208 8.91 19.69 -21.59
N ILE A 209 10.00 19.04 -22.00
CA ILE A 209 10.64 19.31 -23.28
C ILE A 209 9.75 18.83 -24.44
N GLN A 210 9.12 17.66 -24.30
CA GLN A 210 8.23 17.12 -25.33
C GLN A 210 7.01 18.03 -25.56
N ASP A 211 6.39 18.55 -24.49
CA ASP A 211 5.29 19.52 -24.61
C ASP A 211 5.74 20.79 -25.33
N ARG A 212 6.94 21.30 -25.04
CA ARG A 212 7.51 22.47 -25.75
C ARG A 212 7.83 22.19 -27.21
N LEU A 213 8.37 21.01 -27.53
CA LEU A 213 8.58 20.56 -28.91
C LEU A 213 7.26 20.55 -29.68
N ASN A 214 6.22 19.96 -29.09
CA ASN A 214 4.90 19.86 -29.70
C ASN A 214 4.26 21.24 -29.96
N ARG A 215 4.53 22.22 -29.09
CA ARG A 215 4.05 23.60 -29.24
C ARG A 215 4.94 24.48 -30.13
N GLY A 216 6.10 24.00 -30.57
CA GLY A 216 7.04 24.77 -31.39
C GLY A 216 7.75 25.91 -30.67
N VAL A 217 7.84 25.88 -29.33
CA VAL A 217 8.36 27.00 -28.49
C VAL A 217 9.80 26.75 -28.01
N ILE A 218 10.62 26.08 -28.81
CA ILE A 218 12.03 25.83 -28.44
C ILE A 218 12.91 26.95 -28.98
N HIS A 219 13.34 27.83 -28.08
CA HIS A 219 14.33 28.87 -28.36
C HIS A 219 15.74 28.28 -28.53
N ALA A 220 16.68 29.08 -29.08
CA ALA A 220 18.05 28.63 -29.35
C ALA A 220 18.81 28.13 -28.09
N GLY A 221 18.49 28.65 -26.90
CA GLY A 221 19.01 28.17 -25.61
C GLY A 221 18.33 26.91 -25.07
N GLY A 222 17.14 26.57 -25.58
CA GLY A 222 16.36 25.41 -25.19
C GLY A 222 16.65 24.15 -25.99
N LYS A 223 17.79 24.09 -26.72
CA LYS A 223 18.17 22.98 -27.60
C LYS A 223 18.90 21.83 -26.88
N TYR A 224 19.19 22.01 -25.60
CA TYR A 224 20.04 21.09 -24.85
C TYR A 224 19.39 20.62 -23.55
N ILE A 225 19.69 19.37 -23.21
CA ILE A 225 19.44 18.78 -21.89
C ILE A 225 20.78 18.74 -21.17
N PHE A 226 20.77 19.09 -19.90
CA PHE A 226 21.98 19.12 -19.09
C PHE A 226 21.92 18.03 -18.03
N GLN A 227 23.03 17.34 -17.85
CA GLN A 227 23.25 16.44 -16.73
C GLN A 227 24.24 17.09 -15.77
N CYS A 228 23.98 16.91 -14.47
CA CYS A 228 24.79 17.43 -13.40
C CYS A 228 26.25 16.99 -13.57
N SER A 229 26.56 15.70 -13.60
CA SER A 229 27.90 15.24 -13.92
C SER A 229 27.88 13.78 -14.33
N ARG A 230 29.04 13.25 -14.74
CA ARG A 230 29.17 11.81 -15.04
C ARG A 230 28.75 10.93 -13.87
N ASP A 231 29.03 11.38 -12.64
CA ASP A 231 28.74 10.64 -11.40
C ASP A 231 27.38 10.98 -10.79
N CYS A 232 26.65 11.95 -11.35
CA CYS A 232 25.37 12.41 -10.83
C CYS A 232 24.34 12.42 -11.96
N PRO A 233 23.40 11.44 -12.01
CA PRO A 233 22.44 11.29 -13.10
C PRO A 233 21.37 12.38 -13.13
N TRP A 234 21.34 13.29 -12.16
CA TRP A 234 20.39 14.40 -12.10
C TRP A 234 20.45 15.24 -13.37
N MET A 235 19.32 15.37 -14.07
CA MET A 235 19.17 16.15 -15.28
C MET A 235 18.36 17.42 -15.04
N PHE A 236 18.48 18.38 -15.94
CA PHE A 236 17.71 19.62 -15.91
C PHE A 236 17.67 20.26 -17.30
N TYR A 237 16.69 21.13 -17.47
CA TYR A 237 16.45 21.88 -18.70
C TYR A 237 16.32 23.36 -18.37
N PHE A 238 17.01 24.21 -19.12
CA PHE A 238 16.86 25.65 -18.98
C PHE A 238 15.77 26.14 -19.92
N GLN A 239 14.70 26.66 -19.33
CA GLN A 239 13.57 27.20 -20.08
C GLN A 239 13.90 28.52 -20.77
N ASP A 240 14.76 29.32 -20.14
CA ASP A 240 15.28 30.62 -20.57
C ASP A 240 16.77 30.72 -20.16
N CYS A 241 17.42 31.86 -20.45
CA CYS A 241 18.85 32.19 -20.32
C CYS A 241 19.56 31.84 -19.00
N GLY A 242 18.88 31.26 -18.00
CA GLY A 242 19.45 30.90 -16.71
C GLY A 242 18.57 29.94 -15.93
N VAL A 243 19.17 29.31 -14.92
CA VAL A 243 18.41 28.63 -13.87
C VAL A 243 17.70 29.72 -13.05
N PRO A 244 16.43 29.58 -12.67
CA PRO A 244 15.87 30.39 -11.61
C PRO A 244 16.83 30.38 -10.42
N ASN A 245 17.13 31.55 -9.83
CA ASN A 245 18.13 31.69 -8.75
C ASN A 245 17.93 30.66 -7.61
N ASP A 246 16.68 30.24 -7.41
CA ASP A 246 16.23 29.32 -6.37
C ASP A 246 16.59 27.85 -6.65
N ARG A 247 17.13 27.53 -7.84
CA ARG A 247 17.44 26.16 -8.31
C ARG A 247 18.90 25.99 -8.76
N ASN A 248 19.80 26.86 -8.34
CA ASN A 248 21.23 26.82 -8.70
C ASN A 248 22.02 25.66 -8.07
N THR A 249 21.37 24.70 -7.42
CA THR A 249 22.01 23.60 -6.70
C THR A 249 21.36 22.27 -7.07
N CYS A 250 22.16 21.25 -7.39
CA CYS A 250 21.66 19.91 -7.69
C CYS A 250 21.01 19.28 -6.46
N SER A 251 19.76 18.83 -6.58
CA SER A 251 19.04 18.17 -5.48
C SER A 251 19.70 16.88 -4.99
N LEU A 252 20.43 16.17 -5.86
CA LEU A 252 21.08 14.90 -5.56
C LEU A 252 22.46 15.08 -4.90
N CYS A 253 23.40 15.73 -5.58
CA CYS A 253 24.79 15.85 -5.10
C CYS A 253 25.09 17.17 -4.38
N LYS A 254 24.11 18.08 -4.28
CA LYS A 254 24.24 19.42 -3.65
C LYS A 254 25.33 20.33 -4.23
N LYS A 255 25.89 19.98 -5.40
CA LYS A 255 26.84 20.83 -6.13
C LYS A 255 26.09 21.90 -6.94
N PRO A 256 26.70 23.08 -7.19
CA PRO A 256 26.06 24.15 -7.93
C PRO A 256 25.79 23.74 -9.38
N ILE A 257 24.61 24.03 -9.92
CA ILE A 257 24.23 23.80 -11.32
C ILE A 257 23.83 25.13 -11.95
N GLY A 258 24.11 25.28 -13.24
CA GLY A 258 23.74 26.49 -13.96
C GLY A 258 24.65 26.89 -15.09
N ALA A 259 24.36 28.07 -15.62
CA ALA A 259 25.06 28.67 -16.74
C ALA A 259 25.53 30.09 -16.38
N GLU A 260 26.76 30.43 -16.73
CA GLU A 260 27.31 31.78 -16.60
C GLU A 260 26.74 32.71 -17.67
N ARG A 261 26.49 32.17 -18.87
CA ARG A 261 25.92 32.85 -20.04
C ARG A 261 25.10 31.86 -20.86
N HIS A 262 24.39 32.34 -21.89
CA HIS A 262 23.65 31.47 -22.81
C HIS A 262 24.48 30.28 -23.31
N ASN A 263 24.06 29.06 -22.97
CA ASN A 263 24.75 27.80 -23.30
C ASN A 263 26.20 27.69 -22.80
N VAL A 264 26.62 28.53 -21.83
CA VAL A 264 27.94 28.45 -21.19
C VAL A 264 27.74 28.01 -19.75
N LEU A 265 28.02 26.74 -19.50
CA LEU A 265 27.91 26.14 -18.17
C LEU A 265 28.92 26.73 -17.19
N ILE A 266 28.55 26.84 -15.92
CA ILE A 266 29.52 27.17 -14.86
C ILE A 266 30.67 26.16 -14.86
N GLN A 267 31.90 26.65 -14.76
CA GLN A 267 33.09 25.79 -14.66
C GLN A 267 33.14 25.12 -13.29
N ARG A 268 33.24 23.78 -13.27
CA ARG A 268 33.38 22.99 -12.03
C ARG A 268 33.91 21.58 -12.31
N ASP A 269 34.29 20.88 -11.23
CA ASP A 269 34.75 19.49 -11.26
C ASP A 269 33.85 18.54 -10.41
N PRO A 270 33.30 17.45 -10.98
CA PRO A 270 33.24 17.13 -12.41
C PRO A 270 32.32 18.08 -13.18
N PRO A 271 32.60 18.32 -14.47
CA PRO A 271 31.85 19.28 -15.28
C PRO A 271 30.41 18.84 -15.51
N GLN A 272 29.54 19.84 -15.72
CA GLN A 272 28.20 19.63 -16.25
C GLN A 272 28.28 19.11 -17.69
N ILE A 273 27.40 18.19 -18.05
CA ILE A 273 27.37 17.59 -19.37
C ILE A 273 26.21 18.21 -20.15
N GLN A 274 26.51 18.77 -21.30
CA GLN A 274 25.52 19.29 -22.24
C GLN A 274 25.27 18.25 -23.34
N MET A 275 24.00 17.92 -23.58
CA MET A 275 23.57 16.95 -24.57
C MET A 275 22.50 17.57 -25.46
N SER A 276 22.40 17.13 -26.72
CA SER A 276 21.23 17.46 -27.55
C SER A 276 19.95 16.90 -26.92
N ILE A 277 18.78 17.43 -27.31
CA ILE A 277 17.49 16.88 -26.84
C ILE A 277 17.39 15.39 -27.16
N ASP A 278 17.72 14.97 -28.39
CA ASP A 278 17.65 13.56 -28.80
C ASP A 278 18.56 12.66 -27.96
N GLU A 279 19.77 13.14 -27.66
CA GLU A 279 20.70 12.41 -26.81
C GLU A 279 20.20 12.32 -25.35
N GLY A 280 19.73 13.44 -24.80
CA GLY A 280 19.17 13.45 -23.45
C GLY A 280 17.93 12.57 -23.33
N PHE A 281 17.03 12.58 -24.32
CA PHE A 281 15.88 11.67 -24.39
C PHE A 281 16.32 10.21 -24.44
N ARG A 282 17.34 9.88 -25.24
CA ARG A 282 17.91 8.53 -25.27
C ARG A 282 18.42 8.09 -23.90
N VAL A 283 19.17 8.95 -23.19
CA VAL A 283 19.68 8.62 -21.84
C VAL A 283 18.54 8.46 -20.84
N ILE A 284 17.56 9.36 -20.85
CA ILE A 284 16.37 9.29 -19.99
C ILE A 284 15.62 7.97 -20.22
N ASN A 285 15.34 7.63 -21.49
CA ASN A 285 14.63 6.41 -21.84
C ASN A 285 15.41 5.16 -21.40
N GLN A 286 16.73 5.12 -21.64
CA GLN A 286 17.58 4.01 -21.16
C GLN A 286 17.56 3.85 -19.63
N TYR A 287 17.54 4.96 -18.89
CA TYR A 287 17.46 4.93 -17.43
C TYR A 287 16.08 4.42 -16.97
N ILE A 288 15.00 4.91 -17.56
CA ILE A 288 13.62 4.47 -17.28
C ILE A 288 13.46 2.97 -17.60
N ASP A 289 13.96 2.52 -18.75
CA ASP A 289 13.90 1.12 -19.16
C ASP A 289 14.65 0.22 -18.17
N ARG A 290 15.89 0.60 -17.80
CA ARG A 290 16.67 -0.13 -16.80
C ARG A 290 15.98 -0.17 -15.45
N TYR A 291 15.36 0.93 -15.02
CA TYR A 291 14.60 0.96 -13.78
C TYR A 291 13.37 0.05 -13.83
N ASN A 292 12.67 0.02 -14.95
CA ASN A 292 11.49 -0.82 -15.19
C ASN A 292 11.84 -2.31 -15.33
N MET A 293 13.09 -2.69 -15.60
CA MET A 293 13.53 -4.10 -15.60
C MET A 293 13.44 -4.75 -14.21
N THR A 294 13.40 -3.96 -13.14
CA THR A 294 13.14 -4.48 -11.79
C THR A 294 11.64 -4.58 -11.59
N ALA A 295 11.11 -5.79 -11.38
CA ALA A 295 9.68 -5.99 -11.13
C ALA A 295 9.24 -5.20 -9.89
N ARG A 296 8.37 -4.20 -10.08
CA ARG A 296 7.75 -3.41 -9.02
C ARG A 296 6.24 -3.43 -9.22
N LEU A 297 5.51 -3.92 -8.22
CA LEU A 297 4.05 -3.94 -8.23
C LEU A 297 3.53 -2.49 -8.26
N GLY A 298 2.62 -2.17 -9.19
CA GLY A 298 1.91 -0.88 -9.26
C GLY A 298 2.58 0.25 -10.02
N TYR A 299 3.82 0.09 -10.46
CA TYR A 299 4.56 1.17 -11.13
C TYR A 299 5.42 0.63 -12.26
N HIS A 300 4.80 0.53 -13.44
CA HIS A 300 5.56 0.56 -14.68
C HIS A 300 5.53 2.00 -15.18
N ASN A 301 6.70 2.64 -15.33
CA ASN A 301 6.80 3.87 -16.10
C ASN A 301 6.71 3.49 -17.59
N VAL A 302 5.55 3.02 -18.03
CA VAL A 302 5.32 2.71 -19.44
C VAL A 302 5.32 4.03 -20.20
N ASN A 303 6.00 4.08 -21.33
CA ASN A 303 5.76 5.10 -22.36
C ASN A 303 4.28 5.03 -22.75
N THR A 304 3.43 5.83 -22.11
CA THR A 304 2.07 6.04 -22.58
C THR A 304 2.15 6.95 -23.79
N HIS A 305 2.38 6.36 -24.96
CA HIS A 305 2.30 7.09 -26.23
C HIS A 305 0.86 7.50 -26.60
N GLU A 306 -0.18 7.08 -25.85
CA GLU A 306 -1.57 7.32 -26.28
C GLU A 306 -2.61 7.64 -25.18
N MET A 307 -2.23 8.04 -23.97
CA MET A 307 -3.23 8.56 -23.01
C MET A 307 -2.84 9.94 -22.46
N SER A 308 -2.73 10.90 -23.37
CA SER A 308 -2.96 12.30 -23.01
C SER A 308 -4.47 12.46 -22.83
N ASN A 309 -4.93 12.41 -21.58
CA ASN A 309 -6.09 13.23 -21.24
C ASN A 309 -5.63 14.68 -21.43
N ILE A 310 -6.09 15.26 -22.53
CA ILE A 310 -6.07 16.71 -22.74
C ILE A 310 -6.89 17.30 -21.59
N GLY A 311 -6.21 17.98 -20.68
CA GLY A 311 -6.84 18.69 -19.57
C GLY A 311 -6.46 18.13 -18.20
N GLU A 312 -5.82 18.99 -17.40
CA GLU A 312 -5.66 18.90 -15.96
C GLU A 312 -4.58 17.94 -15.43
N LYS A 313 -3.34 18.46 -15.37
CA LYS A 313 -2.54 18.32 -14.15
C LYS A 313 -2.42 19.70 -13.51
N PRO A 314 -2.83 19.88 -12.24
CA PRO A 314 -2.43 21.04 -11.48
C PRO A 314 -0.92 20.97 -11.29
N ASP A 315 -0.24 22.07 -11.57
CA ASP A 315 1.10 22.29 -11.08
C ASP A 315 1.10 22.06 -9.55
N HIS A 316 2.10 21.31 -9.08
CA HIS A 316 2.44 21.06 -7.68
C HIS A 316 1.66 19.93 -6.96
N LEU A 317 2.33 18.80 -6.78
CA LEU A 317 2.69 18.24 -5.46
C LEU A 317 3.76 17.15 -5.60
#